data_AF-A0A8S1B2Y6-F1
#
_entry.id   AF-A0A8S1B2Y6-F1
#
_cell.length_a   1.000
_cell.length_b   1.000
_cell.length_c   1.000
_cell.angle_alpha   90.00
_cell.angle_beta   90.00
_cell.angle_gamma   90.00
#
_symmetry.space_group_name_H-M   'P 1'
#
loop_
_entity.id
_entity.type
_entity.pdbx_description
1 polymer ?
#
loop_
_entity_poly.entity_id
_entity_poly.type
_entity_poly.pdbx_seq_one_letter_code
_entity_poly.pdbx_strand_id
1 'polypeptide(L)' 'MDKSNMCRICLSEDNELRIVVNYHLQQIYKRLTKTPLELEDDKPMLVCYICHGRLSNCYRLRRDCIQSDQLFTQILNGQI' A
#
# COMPACT_ATOMS: atom_id res chain seq x y z
N MET A 1 5.52 -20.52 17.65
CA MET A 1 5.81 -19.87 16.36
C MET A 1 5.44 -18.41 16.52
N ASP A 2 6.43 -17.52 16.50
CA ASP A 2 6.19 -16.10 16.75
C ASP A 2 5.65 -15.46 15.48
N LYS A 3 4.34 -15.20 15.42
CA LYS A 3 3.65 -14.59 14.26
C LYS A 3 4.22 -13.20 13.90
N SER A 4 5.07 -12.65 14.78
CA SER A 4 5.72 -11.37 14.66
C SER A 4 6.86 -11.33 13.63
N ASN A 5 7.25 -12.44 12.99
CA ASN A 5 8.39 -12.49 12.06
C ASN A 5 8.03 -12.96 10.64
N MET A 6 6.85 -12.59 10.14
CA MET A 6 6.40 -12.90 8.78
C MET A 6 5.95 -11.64 8.05
N CYS A 7 6.18 -11.61 6.73
CA CYS A 7 5.57 -10.59 5.88
C CYS A 7 4.05 -10.74 5.88
N ARG A 8 3.31 -9.69 6.25
CA ARG A 8 1.84 -9.72 6.27
C ARG A 8 1.19 -10.03 4.92
N ILE A 9 1.85 -9.64 3.83
CA ILE A 9 1.33 -9.72 2.47
C ILE A 9 1.58 -11.10 1.84
N CYS A 10 2.80 -11.63 1.95
CA CYS A 10 3.19 -12.88 1.28
C CYS A 10 3.53 -14.04 2.23
N LEU A 11 3.46 -13.81 3.55
CA LEU A 11 3.77 -14.79 4.61
C LEU A 11 5.21 -15.34 4.59
N SER A 12 6.12 -14.72 3.82
CA SER A 12 7.54 -15.09 3.81
C SER A 12 8.25 -14.64 5.09
N GLU A 13 9.11 -15.51 5.61
CA GLU A 13 9.98 -15.31 6.78
C GLU A 13 11.41 -14.93 6.37
N ASP A 14 11.83 -15.27 5.15
CA ASP A 14 13.24 -15.19 4.70
C ASP A 14 13.71 -13.81 4.26
N ASN A 15 12.82 -12.82 4.28
CA ASN A 15 13.09 -11.50 3.73
C ASN A 15 13.20 -10.45 4.83
N GLU A 16 14.08 -9.46 4.63
CA GLU A 16 14.17 -8.29 5.50
C GLU A 16 12.79 -7.64 5.66
N LEU A 17 12.28 -7.69 6.89
CA LEU A 17 10.96 -7.19 7.27
C LEU A 17 11.05 -5.74 7.71
N ARG A 18 10.09 -4.93 7.28
CA ARG A 18 10.01 -3.51 7.59
C ARG A 18 8.62 -3.15 8.07
N ILE A 19 8.56 -2.23 9.02
CA ILE A 19 7.31 -1.63 9.48
C ILE A 19 6.80 -0.67 8.39
N VAL A 20 5.51 -0.75 8.07
CA VAL A 20 4.85 0.23 7.20
C VAL A 20 4.25 1.34 8.04
N VAL A 21 5.03 2.39 8.30
CA VAL A 21 4.52 3.63 8.94
C VAL A 21 3.87 4.59 7.93
N ASN A 22 4.03 4.33 6.63
CA ASN A 22 3.50 5.22 5.59
C ASN A 22 1.98 5.05 5.46
N TYR A 23 1.23 6.08 5.89
CA TYR A 23 -0.23 6.12 5.83
C TYR A 23 -0.77 5.82 4.42
N HIS A 24 -0.16 6.38 3.37
CA HIS A 24 -0.63 6.14 2.00
C HIS A 24 -0.51 4.67 1.61
N LEU A 25 0.59 4.00 1.97
CA LEU A 25 0.76 2.57 1.71
C LEU A 25 -0.25 1.73 2.49
N GLN A 26 -0.49 2.05 3.76
CA GLN A 26 -1.55 1.40 4.56
C GLN A 26 -2.93 1.57 3.92
N GLN A 27 -3.26 2.76 3.41
CA GLN A 27 -4.52 3.02 2.72
C GLN A 27 -4.64 2.27 1.40
N ILE A 28 -3.55 2.14 0.63
CA ILE A 28 -3.56 1.32 -0.59
C ILE A 28 -3.82 -0.14 -0.23
N TYR A 29 -3.13 -0.68 0.77
CA TYR A 29 -3.37 -2.05 1.23
C TYR A 29 -4.84 -2.24 1.61
N LYS A 30 -5.37 -1.38 2.50
CA LYS A 30 -6.78 -1.43 2.94
C LYS A 30 -7.77 -1.34 1.78
N ARG A 31 -7.50 -0.51 0.78
CA ARG A 31 -8.37 -0.39 -0.40
C ARG A 31 -8.39 -1.66 -1.25
N LEU A 32 -7.24 -2.31 -1.40
CA LEU A 32 -7.08 -3.53 -2.20
C LEU A 32 -7.65 -4.76 -1.51
N THR A 33 -7.41 -4.92 -0.21
CA THR A 33 -7.76 -6.14 0.54
C THR A 33 -9.06 -6.01 1.34
N LYS A 34 -9.57 -4.79 1.53
CA LYS A 34 -10.66 -4.46 2.47
C LYS A 34 -10.32 -4.76 3.93
N THR A 35 -9.04 -4.97 4.25
CA THR A 35 -8.56 -5.25 5.60
C THR A 35 -7.51 -4.21 6.00
N PRO A 36 -7.52 -3.68 7.24
CA PRO A 36 -6.45 -2.80 7.70
C PRO A 36 -5.07 -3.50 7.65
N LEU A 37 -4.03 -2.69 7.43
CA LEU A 37 -2.64 -3.12 7.61
C LEU A 37 -2.19 -2.95 9.09
N GLU A 38 -3.14 -2.69 9.98
CA GLU A 38 -2.99 -2.70 11.44
C GLU A 38 -3.56 -4.01 12.00
N LEU A 39 -2.89 -4.63 12.98
CA LEU A 39 -3.49 -5.70 13.78
C LEU A 39 -4.47 -5.07 14.77
N GLU A 40 -5.54 -5.80 15.11
CA GLU A 40 -6.22 -5.59 16.40
C GLU A 40 -5.13 -5.62 17.49
N ASP A 41 -5.04 -4.59 18.33
CA ASP A 41 -3.99 -4.34 19.35
C ASP A 41 -2.82 -3.39 18.99
N ASP A 42 -2.98 -2.47 18.03
CA ASP A 42 -2.02 -1.37 17.74
C ASP A 42 -0.59 -1.80 17.36
N LYS A 43 -0.36 -3.08 17.04
CA LYS A 43 0.97 -3.56 16.65
C LYS A 43 1.28 -3.24 15.18
N PRO A 44 2.45 -2.63 14.90
CA PRO A 44 2.86 -2.37 13.52
C PRO A 44 3.05 -3.67 12.76
N MET A 45 2.37 -3.83 11.62
CA MET A 45 2.56 -5.00 10.76
C MET A 45 3.85 -4.88 9.96
N LEU A 46 4.56 -6.00 9.89
CA LEU A 46 5.76 -6.17 9.10
C LEU A 46 5.43 -6.62 7.68
N VAL A 47 6.14 -6.07 6.70
CA VAL A 47 6.15 -6.57 5.32
C VAL A 47 7.58 -6.64 4.81
N CYS A 48 7.84 -7.63 3.97
CA CYS A 48 9.13 -7.72 3.31
C CYS A 48 9.35 -6.57 2.32
N TYR A 49 10.61 -6.24 2.06
CA TYR A 49 10.98 -5.18 1.11
C TYR A 49 10.36 -5.36 -0.29
N ILE A 50 10.16 -6.60 -0.74
CA ILE A 50 9.53 -6.93 -2.03
C ILE A 50 8.06 -6.46 -2.03
N CYS A 51 7.29 -6.86 -1.02
CA CYS A 51 5.89 -6.48 -0.88
C CYS A 51 5.74 -4.98 -0.63
N HIS A 52 6.64 -4.37 0.13
CA HIS A 52 6.71 -2.92 0.30
C HIS A 52 6.91 -2.19 -1.04
N GLY A 53 7.84 -2.68 -1.88
CA GLY A 53 8.08 -2.14 -3.21
C GLY A 53 6.84 -2.24 -4.12
N ARG A 54 6.18 -3.41 -4.13
CA ARG A 54 4.93 -3.61 -4.87
C ARG A 54 3.84 -2.64 -4.41
N LEU A 55 3.66 -2.48 -3.10
CA LEU A 55 2.67 -1.57 -2.53
C LEU A 55 2.95 -0.11 -2.89
N SER A 56 4.22 0.27 -2.90
CA SER A 56 4.68 1.60 -3.35
C SER A 56 4.40 1.85 -4.83
N ASN A 57 4.62 0.86 -5.68
CA ASN A 57 4.30 0.96 -7.12
C ASN A 57 2.79 1.07 -7.34
N CYS A 58 1.97 0.30 -6.62
CA CYS A 58 0.51 0.43 -6.66
C CYS A 58 0.04 1.84 -6.24
N TYR A 59 0.65 2.42 -5.20
CA TYR A 59 0.35 3.79 -4.78
C TYR A 59 0.63 4.81 -5.89
N ARG A 60 1.82 4.73 -6.49
CA ARG A 60 2.24 5.63 -7.59
C ARG A 60 1.30 5.50 -8.79
N LEU A 61 1.07 4.28 -9.26
CA LEU A 61 0.17 4.02 -10.38
C LEU A 61 -1.22 4.61 -10.12
N ARG A 62 -1.80 4.36 -8.95
CA ARG A 62 -3.12 4.90 -8.60
C ARG A 62 -3.14 6.43 -8.59
N ARG A 63 -2.11 7.06 -8.03
CA ARG A 63 -2.00 8.53 -8.01
C ARG A 63 -1.94 9.08 -9.44
N ASP A 64 -1.10 8.50 -10.28
CA ASP A 64 -0.89 8.95 -11.66
C ASP A 64 -2.17 8.77 -12.49
N CYS A 65 -2.92 7.67 -12.29
CA CYS A 65 -4.24 7.49 -12.92
C CYS A 65 -5.26 8.55 -12.48
N ILE A 66 -5.35 8.87 -11.19
CA ILE A 66 -6.28 9.90 -10.69
C ILE A 66 -5.93 11.28 -11.27
N GLN A 67 -4.65 11.63 -11.28
CA GLN A 67 -4.20 12.92 -11.82
C GLN A 67 -4.47 13.02 -13.33
N SER A 68 -4.20 11.94 -14.06
CA SER A 68 -4.44 11.90 -15.51
C SER A 68 -5.93 11.99 -15.83
N ASP A 69 -6.79 11.31 -15.07
CA ASP A 69 -8.25 11.36 -15.22
C ASP A 69 -8.83 12.74 -14.92
N GLN A 70 -8.33 13.41 -13.88
CA GLN A 70 -8.70 14.79 -13.56
C GLN A 70 -8.32 15.74 -14.69
N LEU A 71 -7.09 15.65 -15.18
CA LEU A 71 -6.61 16.47 -16.30
C LEU A 71 -7.42 16.21 -17.57
N PHE A 72 -7.66 14.94 -17.89
CA PHE A 72 -8.45 14.54 -19.05
C PHE A 72 -9.88 15.11 -18.99
N THR A 73 -10.51 15.04 -17.81
CA THR A 73 -11.84 15.60 -17.57
C THR A 73 -11.86 17.12 -17.72
N GLN A 74 -10.85 17.82 -17.22
CA GLN A 74 -10.73 19.28 -17.36
C GLN A 74 -10.59 19.70 -18.83
N ILE A 75 -9.83 18.95 -19.63
CA ILE A 75 -9.69 19.16 -21.09
C ILE A 75 -11.04 18.96 -21.78
N LEU A 76 -11.75 17.88 -21.48
CA LEU A 76 -13.06 17.61 -22.08
C LEU A 76 -14.11 18.69 -21.75
N ASN A 77 -13.99 19.31 -20.57
CA ASN A 77 -14.89 20.38 -20.13
C ASN A 77 -14.44 21.79 -20.55
N GLY A 78 -13.33 21.94 -21.28
CA GLY A 78 -12.79 23.24 -21.69
C GLY A 78 -12.34 24.12 -20.52
N GLN A 79 -11.87 23.51 -19.42
CA GLN A 79 -11.42 24.21 -18.21
C GLN A 79 -9.93 24.58 -18.23
N ILE A 80 -9.22 24.22 -19.30
CA ILE A 80 -7.80 24.52 -19.59
C ILE A 80 -7.67 24.85 -21.07
#